data_AF-A0A2V7SB96-F1
#
_entry.id   AF-A0A2V7SB96-F1
#
_cell.length_a   1.000
_cell.length_b   1.000
_cell.length_c   1.000
_cell.angle_alpha   90.00
_cell.angle_beta   90.00
_cell.angle_gamma   90.00
#
_symmetry.space_group_name_H-M   'P 1'
#
loop_
_entity.id
_entity.type
_entity.pdbx_description
1 polymer ?
#
loop_
_entity_poly.entity_id
_entity_poly.type
_entity_poly.pdbx_seq_one_letter_code
_entity_poly.pdbx_strand_id
1 'polypeptide(L)'
;MAKKRSEPRKTQTPTTFEQARDELFSHILRCGVLEASPEHQKEWFDDTMLYLGDRFADLSEDEITQLRVLGERYCQPVARHVPVGASA
;
A
#
# COMPACT_ATOMS: atom_id res chain seq x y z
N MET A 1 -7.38 -20.17 39.83
CA MET A 1 -6.39 -19.46 38.99
C MET A 1 -7.15 -18.66 37.93
N ALA A 2 -7.13 -17.33 38.02
CA ALA A 2 -7.87 -16.45 37.12
C ALA A 2 -7.11 -16.31 35.79
N LYS A 3 -7.71 -16.78 34.70
CA LYS A 3 -7.23 -16.51 33.34
C LYS A 3 -7.57 -15.05 33.01
N LYS A 4 -6.57 -14.16 33.02
CA LYS A 4 -6.75 -12.78 32.56
C LYS A 4 -7.08 -12.83 31.07
N ARG A 5 -8.35 -12.61 30.72
CA ARG A 5 -8.81 -12.42 29.34
C ARG A 5 -8.07 -11.20 28.79
N SER A 6 -7.25 -11.41 27.76
CA SER A 6 -6.65 -10.33 26.97
C SER A 6 -7.76 -9.40 26.49
N GLU A 7 -7.59 -8.11 26.76
CA GLU A 7 -8.53 -7.08 26.31
C GLU A 7 -8.65 -7.13 24.78
N PRO A 8 -9.86 -6.98 24.21
CA PRO A 8 -10.02 -6.86 22.78
C PRO A 8 -9.21 -5.64 22.32
N ARG A 9 -8.20 -5.88 21.48
CA ARG A 9 -7.39 -4.84 20.86
C ARG A 9 -8.35 -3.83 20.24
N LYS A 10 -8.43 -2.62 20.81
CA LYS A 10 -9.32 -1.56 20.32
C LYS A 10 -9.06 -1.42 18.83
N THR A 11 -10.04 -1.75 18.00
CA THR A 11 -10.00 -1.52 16.56
C THR A 11 -9.95 -0.01 16.39
N GLN A 12 -8.74 0.54 16.25
CA GLN A 12 -8.56 1.94 15.94
C GLN A 12 -9.20 2.17 14.57
N THR A 13 -10.09 3.15 14.50
CA THR A 13 -10.62 3.61 13.21
C THR A 13 -9.42 4.06 12.36
N PRO A 14 -9.23 3.49 11.16
CA PRO A 14 -8.08 3.83 10.33
C PRO A 14 -8.14 5.31 9.96
N THR A 15 -6.98 5.97 9.98
CA THR A 15 -6.85 7.36 9.53
C THR A 15 -7.21 7.49 8.04
N THR A 16 -7.49 8.71 7.59
CA THR A 16 -7.77 9.00 6.17
C THR A 16 -6.65 8.46 5.27
N PHE A 17 -5.40 8.68 5.68
CA PHE A 17 -4.22 8.14 5.01
C PHE A 17 -4.21 6.61 4.94
N GLU A 18 -4.51 5.92 6.04
CA GLU A 18 -4.53 4.45 6.07
C GLU A 18 -5.64 3.87 5.19
N GLN A 19 -6.79 4.55 5.11
CA GLN A 19 -7.89 4.17 4.23
C GLN A 19 -7.50 4.35 2.76
N ALA A 20 -6.90 5.48 2.40
CA ALA A 20 -6.42 5.75 1.04
C ALA A 20 -5.34 4.74 0.61
N ARG A 21 -4.44 4.37 1.53
CA ARG A 21 -3.42 3.34 1.29
C ARG A 21 -4.04 1.97 1.04
N ASP A 22 -5.01 1.55 1.85
CA ASP A 22 -5.69 0.26 1.67
C ASP A 22 -6.45 0.21 0.34
N GLU A 23 -7.12 1.31 -0.02
CA GLU A 23 -7.82 1.43 -1.30
C GLU A 23 -6.86 1.36 -2.49
N LEU A 24 -5.71 2.04 -2.43
CA LEU A 24 -4.66 1.94 -3.44
C LEU A 24 -4.19 0.49 -3.64
N PHE A 25 -3.90 -0.24 -2.56
CA PHE A 25 -3.46 -1.63 -2.66
C PHE A 25 -4.56 -2.55 -3.21
N SER A 26 -5.81 -2.32 -2.80
CA SER A 26 -6.96 -3.03 -3.35
C SER A 26 -7.10 -2.80 -4.86
N HIS A 27 -6.85 -1.56 -5.33
CA HIS A 27 -6.87 -1.19 -6.74
C HIS A 27 -5.74 -1.85 -7.53
N ILE A 28 -4.51 -1.83 -7.01
CA ILE A 28 -3.35 -2.51 -7.62
C ILE A 28 -3.66 -3.99 -7.87
N LEU A 29 -4.23 -4.68 -6.87
CA LEU A 29 -4.54 -6.11 -6.93
C LEU A 29 -5.73 -6.41 -7.85
N ARG A 30 -6.80 -5.61 -7.81
CA ARG A 30 -7.99 -5.84 -8.65
C ARG A 30 -7.75 -5.53 -10.13
N CYS A 31 -6.94 -4.53 -10.42
CA CYS A 31 -6.63 -4.12 -11.79
C CYS A 31 -5.45 -4.88 -12.42
N GLY A 32 -4.75 -5.74 -11.66
CA GLY A 32 -3.61 -6.50 -12.18
C GLY A 32 -2.43 -5.62 -12.57
N VAL A 33 -2.24 -4.48 -11.91
CA VAL A 33 -1.18 -3.49 -12.23
C VAL A 33 0.21 -4.12 -12.19
N LEU A 34 0.40 -5.15 -11.34
CA LEU A 34 1.64 -5.91 -11.20
C LEU A 34 2.09 -6.57 -12.52
N GLU A 35 1.16 -6.92 -13.40
CA GLU A 35 1.42 -7.61 -14.67
C GLU A 35 1.51 -6.63 -15.86
N ALA A 36 1.16 -5.36 -15.66
CA ALA A 36 1.18 -4.34 -16.70
C ALA A 36 2.62 -3.91 -17.03
N SER A 37 2.83 -3.44 -18.26
CA SER A 37 4.08 -2.81 -18.69
C SER A 37 4.38 -1.56 -17.86
N PRO A 38 5.65 -1.18 -17.65
CA PRO A 38 6.03 -0.05 -16.78
C PRO A 38 5.41 1.28 -17.23
N GLU A 39 5.23 1.49 -18.53
CA GLU A 39 4.55 2.66 -19.09
C GLU A 39 3.09 2.72 -18.65
N HIS A 40 2.35 1.61 -18.79
CA HIS A 40 0.96 1.52 -18.34
C HIS A 40 0.84 1.61 -16.82
N GLN A 41 1.79 1.05 -16.06
CA GLN A 41 1.82 1.22 -14.61
C GLN A 41 1.95 2.69 -14.23
N LYS A 42 2.85 3.44 -14.91
CA LYS A 42 3.06 4.86 -14.64
C LYS A 42 1.78 5.67 -14.85
N GLU A 43 1.14 5.51 -16.00
CA GLU A 43 -0.10 6.20 -16.36
C GLU A 43 -1.24 5.83 -15.39
N TRP A 44 -1.38 4.55 -15.07
CA TRP A 44 -2.36 4.08 -14.11
C TRP A 44 -2.18 4.69 -12.73
N PHE A 45 -0.93 4.76 -12.24
CA PHE A 45 -0.66 5.38 -10.96
C PHE A 45 -0.91 6.90 -11.00
N ASP A 46 -0.70 7.57 -12.13
CA ASP A 46 -0.94 9.02 -12.26
C ASP A 46 -2.43 9.31 -12.09
N ASP A 47 -3.27 8.60 -12.85
CA ASP A 47 -4.73 8.66 -12.74
C ASP A 47 -5.22 8.26 -11.34
N THR A 48 -4.63 7.21 -10.76
CA THR A 48 -5.00 6.75 -9.42
C THR A 48 -4.66 7.78 -8.33
N MET A 49 -3.54 8.51 -8.44
CA MET A 49 -3.22 9.57 -7.48
C MET A 49 -4.20 10.73 -7.58
N LEU A 50 -4.64 11.09 -8.78
CA LEU A 50 -5.68 12.11 -8.99
C LEU A 50 -7.01 11.67 -8.37
N TYR A 51 -7.42 10.42 -8.61
CA TYR A 51 -8.62 9.85 -8.00
C TYR A 51 -8.55 9.83 -6.47
N LEU A 52 -7.43 9.42 -5.88
CA LEU A 52 -7.27 9.41 -4.42
C LEU A 52 -7.28 10.82 -3.83
N GLY A 53 -6.70 11.81 -4.52
CA GLY A 53 -6.74 13.21 -4.09
C GLY A 53 -8.14 13.81 -4.12
N ASP A 54 -8.93 13.51 -5.15
CA ASP A 54 -10.33 13.97 -5.24
C ASP A 54 -11.22 13.29 -4.17
N ARG A 55 -11.07 11.97 -4.01
CA ARG A 55 -11.87 11.19 -3.07
C ARG A 55 -11.55 11.50 -1.61
N PHE A 56 -10.27 11.70 -1.29
CA PHE A 56 -9.81 11.96 0.07
C PHE A 56 -9.28 13.39 0.16
N ALA A 57 -10.19 14.37 0.12
CA ALA A 57 -9.87 15.81 0.17
C ALA A 57 -9.13 16.28 1.44
N ASP A 58 -9.04 15.43 2.46
CA ASP A 58 -8.28 15.67 3.70
C ASP A 58 -6.80 15.29 3.56
N LEU A 59 -6.42 14.58 2.49
CA LEU A 59 -5.02 14.26 2.21
C LEU A 59 -4.25 15.49 1.74
N SER A 60 -3.09 15.69 2.35
CA SER A 60 -2.11 16.67 1.88
C SER A 60 -1.40 16.17 0.61
N GLU A 61 -0.85 17.09 -0.18
CA GLU A 61 -0.04 16.76 -1.37
C GLU A 61 1.16 15.85 -1.04
N ASP A 62 1.75 16.03 0.15
CA ASP A 62 2.83 15.18 0.67
C ASP A 62 2.34 13.74 0.94
N GLU A 63 1.13 13.60 1.48
CA GLU A 63 0.53 12.30 1.73
C GLU A 63 0.21 11.56 0.43
N ILE A 64 -0.30 12.25 -0.59
CA ILE A 64 -0.51 11.66 -1.93
C ILE A 64 0.83 11.23 -2.54
N THR A 65 1.86 12.06 -2.41
CA THR A 65 3.21 11.71 -2.86
C THR A 65 3.74 10.47 -2.12
N GLN A 66 3.50 10.37 -0.81
CA GLN A 66 3.85 9.22 -0.01
C GLN A 66 3.08 7.96 -0.45
N LEU A 67 1.78 8.08 -0.78
CA LEU A 67 0.98 6.97 -1.32
C LEU A 67 1.54 6.45 -2.64
N ARG A 68 1.95 7.34 -3.54
CA ARG A 68 2.63 6.99 -4.80
C ARG A 68 3.86 6.13 -4.53
N VAL A 69 4.77 6.61 -3.67
CA VAL A 69 6.00 5.91 -3.32
C VAL A 69 5.72 4.53 -2.70
N LEU A 70 4.71 4.43 -1.82
CA LEU A 70 4.32 3.17 -1.21
C LEU A 70 3.76 2.18 -2.23
N GLY A 71 2.91 2.64 -3.15
CA GLY A 71 2.34 1.83 -4.21
C GLY A 71 3.40 1.31 -5.19
N GLU A 72 4.32 2.18 -5.63
CA GLU A 72 5.41 1.79 -6.53
C GLU A 72 6.32 0.74 -5.88
N ARG A 73 6.64 0.90 -4.59
CA ARG A 73 7.40 -0.09 -3.81
C ARG A 73 6.65 -1.41 -3.63
N TYR A 74 5.33 -1.36 -3.49
CA TYR A 74 4.50 -2.56 -3.41
C TYR A 74 4.54 -3.37 -4.71
N CYS A 75 4.63 -2.70 -5.86
CA CYS A 75 4.79 -3.36 -7.16
C CYS A 75 6.22 -3.90 -7.41
N GLN A 76 7.22 -3.48 -6.63
CA GLN A 76 8.57 -4.01 -6.79
C GLN A 76 8.66 -5.46 -6.31
N PRO A 77 9.41 -6.34 -7.01
CA PRO A 77 9.64 -7.69 -6.54
C PRO A 77 10.34 -7.63 -5.17
N VAL A 78 9.77 -8.29 -4.17
CA VAL A 78 10.46 -8.54 -2.90
C VAL A 78 11.70 -9.36 -3.23
N ALA A 79 12.88 -8.74 -3.18
CA ALA A 79 14.14 -9.41 -3.42
C ALA A 79 14.18 -10.67 -2.55
N ARG A 80 14.23 -11.84 -3.21
CA ARG A 80 14.31 -13.14 -2.54
C ARG A 80 15.56 -13.09 -1.66
N HIS A 81 15.38 -13.25 -0.35
CA HIS A 81 16.46 -13.42 0.62
C HIS A 81 17.52 -14.34 -0.02
N VAL A 82 18.69 -13.80 -0.32
CA VAL A 82 19.86 -14.64 -0.62
C VAL A 82 20.03 -15.55 0.60
N PRO A 83 19.98 -16.88 0.47
CA PRO A 83 20.23 -17.75 1.60
C PRO A 83 21.68 -17.50 2.04
N VAL A 84 21.84 -16.85 3.20
CA VAL A 84 23.11 -16.77 3.91
C VAL A 84 23.47 -18.18 4.36
N GLY A 85 24.18 -18.93 3.51
CA GLY A 85 24.49 -20.33 3.80
C GLY A 85 25.11 -21.14 2.66
N ALA A 86 25.81 -20.51 1.72
CA ALA A 86 26.57 -21.23 0.70
C ALA A 86 27.92 -20.55 0.45
N SER A 87 28.78 -20.58 1.47
CA SER A 87 30.22 -20.64 1.25
C SER A 87 30.70 -21.90 1.97
N ALA A 88 31.00 -22.91 1.15
CA ALA A 88 31.65 -24.16 1.54
C ALA A 88 33.16 -23.93 1.78
#